data_AF-A0A840S7D0-F1
#
_entry.id   AF-A0A840S7D0-F1
#
_cell.length_a   1.000
_cell.length_b   1.000
_cell.length_c   1.000
_cell.angle_alpha   90.00
_cell.angle_beta   90.00
_cell.angle_gamma   90.00
#
_symmetry.space_group_name_H-M   'P 1'
#
loop_
_entity.id
_entity.type
_entity.pdbx_description
1 polymer ?
#
loop_
_entity_poly.entity_id
_entity_poly.type
_entity_poly.pdbx_seq_one_letter_code
_entity_poly.pdbx_strand_id
1 'polypeptide(L)'
;MGEPSPALATEAVAAIQKAVEELPDACERLRYVKDMTQKAANKVFDLSDATKADAEQLLALAAQAPPDLQAALRALAERQQALATELMMSQDFQDLSGQVINKVINLMLSVERPMEQVLDHAGKVAGAQPESEELAGVQTPDKALKQDDVDDLLASLGF
;
A
#
# COMPACT_ATOMS: atom_id res chain seq x y z
N MET A 1 27.15 17.80 8.59
CA MET A 1 25.94 17.25 7.95
C MET A 1 24.93 18.37 7.96
N GLY A 2 24.59 18.93 6.80
CA GLY A 2 23.65 20.04 6.72
C GLY A 2 22.23 19.52 6.95
N GLU A 3 21.47 20.17 7.82
CA GLU A 3 20.06 19.87 7.99
C GLU A 3 19.32 20.05 6.64
N PRO A 4 18.37 19.17 6.30
CA PRO A 4 17.58 19.32 5.09
C PRO A 4 16.83 20.66 5.13
N SER A 5 16.81 21.37 3.99
CA SER A 5 16.08 22.64 3.86
C SER A 5 14.59 22.45 4.22
N PRO A 6 13.95 23.38 4.96
CA PRO A 6 12.56 23.25 5.43
C PRO A 6 11.52 23.03 4.31
N ALA A 7 11.83 23.44 3.08
CA ALA A 7 11.01 23.15 1.90
C ALA A 7 10.94 21.65 1.58
N LEU A 8 12.08 20.93 1.66
CA LEU A 8 12.16 19.48 1.41
C LEU A 8 11.38 18.68 2.47
N ALA A 9 11.38 19.13 3.72
CA ALA A 9 10.60 18.51 4.79
C ALA A 9 9.09 18.67 4.56
N THR A 10 8.66 19.84 4.09
CA THR A 10 7.24 20.13 3.82
C THR A 10 6.72 19.32 2.62
N GLU A 11 7.52 19.21 1.56
CA GLU A 11 7.19 18.37 0.39
C GLU A 11 7.11 16.89 0.74
N ALA A 12 8.03 16.38 1.57
CA ALA A 12 8.02 14.99 2.02
C ALA A 12 6.76 14.65 2.85
N VAL A 13 6.38 15.54 3.78
CA VAL A 13 5.15 15.38 4.58
C VAL A 13 3.90 15.38 3.69
N ALA A 14 3.82 16.29 2.73
CA ALA A 14 2.70 16.33 1.78
C ALA A 14 2.61 15.06 0.91
N ALA A 15 3.75 14.52 0.50
CA ALA A 15 3.80 13.26 -0.26
C ALA A 15 3.31 12.06 0.58
N ILE A 16 3.68 11.99 1.86
CA ILE A 16 3.23 10.93 2.78
C ILE A 16 1.72 11.05 3.04
N GLN A 17 1.21 12.27 3.26
CA GLN A 17 -0.23 12.52 3.46
C GLN A 17 -1.05 12.01 2.28
N LYS A 18 -0.64 12.40 1.06
CA LYS A 18 -1.28 11.93 -0.17
C LYS A 18 -1.26 10.40 -0.28
N ALA A 19 -0.12 9.79 0.03
CA ALA A 19 0.01 8.34 -0.06
C ALA A 19 -0.85 7.61 0.99
N VAL A 20 -1.03 8.15 2.20
CA VAL A 20 -1.98 7.61 3.20
C VAL A 20 -3.42 7.68 2.69
N GLU A 21 -3.80 8.74 1.99
CA GLU A 21 -5.14 8.89 1.40
C GLU A 21 -5.39 7.93 0.21
N GLU A 22 -4.37 7.68 -0.63
CA GLU A 22 -4.50 6.86 -1.84
C GLU A 22 -4.30 5.35 -1.59
N LEU A 23 -3.56 4.96 -0.54
CA LEU A 23 -3.19 3.57 -0.28
C LEU A 23 -4.38 2.62 -0.06
N PRO A 24 -5.46 3.01 0.66
CA PRO A 24 -6.64 2.16 0.83
C PRO A 24 -7.31 1.82 -0.51
N ASP A 25 -7.51 2.82 -1.38
CA ASP A 25 -8.09 2.63 -2.71
C ASP A 25 -7.17 1.77 -3.60
N ALA A 26 -5.86 2.00 -3.56
CA ALA A 26 -4.90 1.17 -4.28
C ALA A 26 -4.98 -0.31 -3.84
N CYS A 27 -5.12 -0.57 -2.54
CA CYS A 27 -5.32 -1.92 -2.00
C CYS A 27 -6.65 -2.54 -2.47
N GLU A 28 -7.75 -1.78 -2.49
CA GLU A 28 -9.04 -2.25 -3.00
C GLU A 28 -8.97 -2.59 -4.49
N ARG A 29 -8.32 -1.77 -5.31
CA ARG A 29 -8.12 -2.04 -6.74
C ARG A 29 -7.29 -3.31 -6.96
N LEU A 30 -6.24 -3.53 -6.17
CA LEU A 30 -5.45 -4.76 -6.23
C LEU A 30 -6.28 -6.00 -5.83
N ARG A 31 -7.13 -5.89 -4.81
CA ARG A 31 -8.09 -6.95 -4.46
C ARG A 31 -9.05 -7.23 -5.61
N TYR A 32 -9.60 -6.19 -6.23
CA TYR A 32 -10.48 -6.35 -7.39
C TYR A 32 -9.79 -7.07 -8.55
N VAL A 33 -8.55 -6.68 -8.89
CA VAL A 33 -7.75 -7.35 -9.95
C VAL A 33 -7.50 -8.82 -9.60
N LYS A 34 -7.15 -9.12 -8.35
CA LYS A 34 -7.00 -10.51 -7.88
C LYS A 34 -8.30 -11.30 -8.06
N ASP A 35 -9.43 -10.76 -7.63
CA ASP A 35 -10.71 -11.46 -7.70
C ASP A 35 -11.16 -11.69 -9.15
N MET A 36 -10.95 -10.70 -10.02
CA MET A 36 -11.25 -10.82 -11.45
C MET A 36 -10.35 -11.83 -12.15
N THR A 37 -9.06 -11.88 -11.82
CA THR A 37 -8.14 -12.88 -12.38
C THR A 37 -8.46 -14.29 -11.88
N GLN A 38 -8.85 -14.46 -10.61
CA GLN A 38 -9.34 -15.74 -10.08
C GLN A 38 -10.60 -16.22 -10.80
N LYS A 39 -11.59 -15.33 -10.98
CA LYS A 39 -12.83 -15.66 -11.71
C LYS A 39 -12.54 -16.08 -13.15
N ALA A 40 -11.64 -15.37 -13.84
CA ALA A 40 -11.25 -15.72 -15.20
C ALA A 40 -10.56 -17.09 -15.26
N ALA A 41 -9.67 -17.40 -14.32
CA ALA A 41 -9.02 -18.71 -14.25
C ALA A 41 -10.01 -19.85 -13.99
N ASN A 42 -10.92 -19.69 -13.03
CA ASN A 42 -11.99 -20.66 -12.76
C ASN A 42 -12.84 -20.90 -14.02
N LYS A 43 -13.18 -19.85 -14.77
CA LYS A 43 -13.91 -19.99 -16.03
C LYS A 43 -13.13 -20.80 -17.07
N VAL A 44 -11.80 -20.63 -17.17
CA VAL A 44 -10.98 -21.43 -18.08
C VAL A 44 -10.94 -22.90 -17.64
N PHE A 45 -10.94 -23.16 -16.32
CA PHE A 45 -11.03 -24.52 -15.78
C PHE A 45 -12.34 -25.19 -16.21
N ASP A 46 -13.48 -24.53 -15.97
CA ASP A 46 -14.81 -25.04 -16.35
C ASP A 46 -14.91 -25.31 -17.85
N LEU A 47 -14.39 -24.40 -18.69
CA LEU A 47 -14.36 -24.57 -20.14
C LEU A 47 -13.43 -25.71 -20.57
N SER A 48 -12.31 -25.91 -19.88
CA SER A 48 -11.38 -27.00 -20.17
C SER A 48 -12.01 -28.36 -19.86
N ASP A 49 -12.70 -28.49 -18.72
CA ASP A 49 -13.43 -29.70 -18.35
C ASP A 49 -14.58 -29.99 -19.33
N ALA A 50 -15.34 -28.96 -19.73
CA ALA A 50 -16.34 -29.11 -20.78
C ALA A 50 -15.71 -29.58 -22.12
N THR A 51 -14.56 -29.02 -22.50
CA THR A 51 -13.84 -29.42 -23.72
C THR A 51 -13.39 -30.88 -23.67
N LYS A 52 -12.95 -31.37 -22.50
CA LYS A 52 -12.59 -32.79 -22.31
C LYS A 52 -13.81 -33.69 -22.46
N ALA A 53 -14.94 -33.31 -21.87
CA ALA A 53 -16.19 -34.06 -22.00
C ALA A 53 -16.68 -34.11 -23.45
N ASP A 54 -16.59 -32.99 -24.18
CA ASP A 54 -16.93 -32.92 -25.61
C ASP A 54 -16.01 -33.83 -26.44
N ALA A 55 -14.71 -33.88 -26.12
CA ALA A 55 -13.77 -34.77 -26.80
C ALA A 55 -14.07 -36.26 -26.54
N GLU A 56 -14.49 -36.62 -25.32
CA GLU A 56 -14.96 -37.98 -25.01
C GLU A 56 -16.23 -38.36 -25.80
N GLN A 57 -17.18 -37.42 -25.91
CA GLN A 57 -18.36 -37.62 -26.75
C GLN A 57 -17.98 -37.77 -28.22
N LEU A 58 -17.03 -36.98 -28.71
CA LEU A 58 -16.54 -37.07 -30.08
C LEU A 58 -15.84 -38.41 -30.35
N LEU A 59 -15.11 -38.98 -29.38
CA LEU A 59 -14.58 -40.34 -29.48
C LEU A 59 -15.68 -41.40 -29.58
N ALA A 60 -16.74 -41.27 -28.77
CA ALA A 60 -17.87 -42.19 -28.80
C ALA A 60 -18.65 -42.13 -30.14
N LEU A 61 -18.76 -40.94 -30.73
CA LEU A 61 -19.34 -40.76 -32.06
C LEU A 61 -18.40 -41.27 -33.17
N ALA A 62 -17.08 -41.05 -33.03
CA ALA A 62 -16.08 -41.57 -33.97
C ALA A 62 -16.10 -43.10 -34.05
N ALA A 63 -16.39 -43.79 -32.94
CA ALA A 63 -16.56 -45.23 -32.92
C ALA A 63 -17.71 -45.74 -33.81
N GLN A 64 -18.71 -44.88 -34.07
CA GLN A 64 -19.88 -45.18 -34.90
C GLN A 64 -19.77 -44.61 -36.32
N ALA A 65 -18.70 -43.86 -36.61
CA ALA A 65 -18.50 -43.21 -37.89
C ALA A 65 -17.99 -44.20 -38.96
N PRO A 66 -18.16 -43.89 -40.26
CA PRO A 66 -17.54 -44.65 -41.34
C PRO A 66 -16.01 -44.73 -41.18
N PRO A 67 -15.36 -45.84 -41.63
CA PRO A 67 -13.92 -46.06 -41.46
C PRO A 67 -13.06 -44.88 -41.96
N ASP A 68 -13.45 -44.28 -43.08
CA ASP A 68 -12.73 -43.19 -43.72
C ASP A 68 -12.66 -41.91 -42.86
N LEU A 69 -13.64 -41.71 -41.97
CA LEU A 69 -13.73 -40.52 -41.10
C LEU A 69 -13.30 -40.80 -39.66
N GLN A 70 -13.34 -42.08 -39.24
CA GLN A 70 -13.06 -42.50 -37.87
C GLN A 70 -11.68 -42.07 -37.36
N ALA A 71 -10.63 -42.24 -38.18
CA ALA A 71 -9.27 -41.86 -37.79
C ALA A 71 -9.13 -40.35 -37.57
N ALA A 72 -9.74 -39.54 -38.45
CA ALA A 72 -9.68 -38.08 -38.36
C ALA A 72 -10.41 -37.54 -37.13
N LEU A 73 -11.59 -38.07 -36.82
CA LEU A 73 -12.35 -37.68 -35.63
C LEU A 73 -11.63 -38.09 -34.35
N ARG A 74 -11.06 -39.29 -34.30
CA ARG A 74 -10.27 -39.75 -33.15
C ARG A 74 -9.07 -38.84 -32.89
N ALA A 75 -8.30 -38.53 -33.93
CA ALA A 75 -7.16 -37.62 -33.81
C ALA A 75 -7.57 -36.21 -33.34
N LEU A 76 -8.72 -35.71 -33.77
CA LEU A 76 -9.24 -34.42 -33.32
C LEU A 76 -9.60 -34.43 -31.83
N ALA A 77 -10.29 -35.47 -31.35
CA ALA A 77 -10.63 -35.60 -29.94
C ALA A 77 -9.39 -35.73 -29.05
N GLU A 78 -8.45 -36.60 -29.43
CA GLU A 78 -7.19 -36.78 -28.69
C GLU A 78 -6.41 -35.45 -28.61
N ARG A 79 -6.39 -34.68 -29.71
CA ARG A 79 -5.79 -33.35 -29.72
C ARG A 79 -6.52 -32.37 -28.80
N GLN A 80 -7.85 -32.37 -28.77
CA GLN A 80 -8.62 -31.50 -27.87
C GLN A 80 -8.37 -31.83 -26.40
N GLN A 81 -8.31 -33.11 -26.02
CA GLN A 81 -7.98 -33.52 -24.65
C GLN A 81 -6.57 -33.08 -24.24
N ALA A 82 -5.61 -33.19 -25.15
CA ALA A 82 -4.24 -32.74 -24.89
C ALA A 82 -4.20 -31.22 -24.63
N LEU A 83 -4.83 -30.42 -25.50
CA LEU A 83 -4.89 -28.96 -25.35
C LEU A 83 -5.61 -28.54 -24.07
N ALA A 84 -6.72 -29.18 -23.71
CA ALA A 84 -7.45 -28.91 -22.47
C ALA A 84 -6.58 -29.21 -21.23
N THR A 85 -5.81 -30.30 -21.26
CA THR A 85 -4.89 -30.65 -20.18
C THR A 85 -3.75 -29.63 -20.05
N GLU A 86 -3.18 -29.20 -21.18
CA GLU A 86 -2.14 -28.16 -21.21
C GLU A 86 -2.66 -26.82 -20.68
N LEU A 87 -3.90 -26.44 -21.03
CA LEU A 87 -4.56 -25.25 -20.49
C LEU A 87 -4.68 -25.32 -18.97
N MET A 88 -5.08 -26.46 -18.39
CA MET A 88 -5.15 -26.62 -16.93
C MET A 88 -3.79 -26.48 -16.27
N MET A 89 -2.74 -27.13 -16.81
CA MET A 89 -1.39 -27.03 -16.26
C MET A 89 -0.84 -25.59 -16.31
N SER A 90 -1.20 -24.82 -17.32
CA SER A 90 -0.78 -23.42 -17.42
C SER A 90 -1.43 -22.50 -16.37
N GLN A 91 -2.48 -22.96 -15.66
CA GLN A 91 -3.15 -22.18 -14.61
C GLN A 91 -2.39 -22.12 -13.28
N ASP A 92 -1.36 -22.95 -13.07
CA ASP A 92 -0.54 -22.92 -11.86
C ASP A 92 0.10 -21.53 -11.60
N PHE A 93 0.32 -20.75 -12.67
CA PHE A 93 0.80 -19.37 -12.57
C PHE A 93 -0.21 -18.42 -11.89
N GLN A 94 -1.51 -18.70 -11.98
CA GLN A 94 -2.54 -17.88 -11.35
C GLN A 94 -2.53 -18.02 -9.83
N ASP A 95 -2.33 -19.22 -9.28
CA ASP A 95 -2.24 -19.41 -7.84
C ASP A 95 -1.04 -18.63 -7.26
N LEU A 96 0.12 -18.74 -7.91
CA LEU A 96 1.31 -17.97 -7.55
C LEU A 96 1.07 -16.46 -7.66
N SER A 97 0.43 -16.00 -8.72
CA SER A 97 0.12 -14.57 -8.92
C SER A 97 -0.84 -14.05 -7.85
N GLY A 98 -1.88 -14.82 -7.50
CA GLY A 98 -2.81 -14.48 -6.43
C GLY A 98 -2.13 -14.37 -5.07
N GLN A 99 -1.21 -15.29 -4.76
CA GLN A 99 -0.40 -15.24 -3.55
C GLN A 99 0.51 -14.01 -3.51
N VAL A 100 1.18 -13.68 -4.62
CA VAL A 100 2.02 -12.48 -4.73
C VAL A 100 1.19 -11.21 -4.54
N ILE A 101 0.03 -11.09 -5.18
CA ILE A 101 -0.86 -9.93 -5.00
C ILE A 101 -1.29 -9.80 -3.53
N ASN A 102 -1.67 -10.90 -2.87
CA ASN A 102 -2.00 -10.87 -1.44
C ASN A 102 -0.82 -10.37 -0.58
N LYS A 103 0.41 -10.82 -0.86
CA LYS A 103 1.61 -10.36 -0.15
C LYS A 103 1.84 -8.86 -0.35
N VAL A 104 1.68 -8.36 -1.58
CA VAL A 104 1.82 -6.94 -1.89
C VAL A 104 0.76 -6.11 -1.17
N ILE A 105 -0.51 -6.54 -1.16
CA ILE A 105 -1.58 -5.88 -0.41
C ILE A 105 -1.23 -5.80 1.08
N ASN A 106 -0.80 -6.93 1.68
CA ASN A 106 -0.44 -6.95 3.09
C ASN A 106 0.77 -6.07 3.41
N LEU A 107 1.76 -6.02 2.51
CA LEU A 107 2.90 -5.12 2.64
C LEU A 107 2.46 -3.65 2.60
N MET A 108 1.60 -3.28 1.66
CA MET A 108 1.05 -1.93 1.57
C MET A 108 0.27 -1.56 2.83
N LEU A 109 -0.60 -2.43 3.33
CA LEU A 109 -1.33 -2.18 4.58
C LEU A 109 -0.40 -2.13 5.81
N SER A 110 0.73 -2.85 5.78
CA SER A 110 1.69 -2.80 6.89
C SER A 110 2.45 -1.47 6.99
N VAL A 111 2.56 -0.72 5.89
CA VAL A 111 3.21 0.60 5.87
C VAL A 111 2.25 1.76 6.15
N GLU A 112 0.93 1.51 6.12
CA GLU A 112 -0.12 2.50 6.42
C GLU A 112 0.05 3.12 7.82
N ARG A 113 0.05 2.30 8.87
CA ARG A 113 0.21 2.79 10.27
C ARG A 113 1.53 3.56 10.49
N PRO A 114 2.70 3.07 10.03
CA PRO A 114 3.93 3.85 10.10
C PRO A 114 3.83 5.22 9.42
N MET A 115 3.17 5.32 8.27
CA MET A 115 2.98 6.59 7.57
C MET A 115 2.06 7.54 8.35
N GLU A 116 0.96 7.04 8.92
CA GLU A 116 0.09 7.81 9.81
C GLU A 116 0.84 8.31 11.05
N GLN A 117 1.68 7.47 11.66
CA GLN A 117 2.51 7.87 12.81
C GLN A 117 3.48 8.98 12.43
N VAL A 118 4.14 8.90 11.26
CA VAL A 118 5.03 9.96 10.79
C VAL A 118 4.28 11.28 10.60
N LEU A 119 3.05 11.24 10.07
CA LEU A 119 2.21 12.43 9.91
C LEU A 119 1.78 13.03 11.25
N ASP A 120 1.39 12.20 12.22
CA ASP A 120 1.02 12.66 13.57
C ASP A 120 2.21 13.35 14.28
N HIS A 121 3.42 12.77 14.17
CA HIS A 121 4.63 13.40 14.70
C HIS A 121 5.00 14.69 13.96
N ALA A 122 4.89 14.73 12.64
CA ALA A 122 5.13 15.94 11.86
C ALA A 122 4.13 17.06 12.20
N GLY A 123 2.85 16.72 12.40
CA GLY A 123 1.81 17.65 12.84
C GLY A 123 2.07 18.20 14.25
N LYS A 124 2.58 17.37 15.17
CA LYS A 124 2.98 17.79 16.52
C LYS A 124 4.20 18.72 16.52
N VAL A 125 5.17 18.50 15.62
CA VAL A 125 6.35 19.37 15.48
C VAL A 125 5.99 20.72 14.82
N ALA A 126 5.05 20.74 13.88
CA ALA A 126 4.55 21.97 13.26
C ALA A 126 3.56 22.75 14.16
N GLY A 127 2.84 22.05 15.04
CA GLY A 127 1.88 22.59 16.00
C GLY A 127 2.47 22.93 17.37
N ALA A 128 3.73 22.58 17.63
CA ALA A 128 4.51 23.14 18.72
C ALA A 128 4.75 24.62 18.41
N GLN A 129 3.79 25.48 18.78
CA GLN A 129 4.15 26.83 19.18
C GLN A 129 5.33 26.68 20.16
N PRO A 130 6.36 27.55 20.11
CA PRO A 130 7.28 27.60 21.23
C PRO A 130 6.39 27.86 22.43
N GLU A 131 6.24 26.85 23.30
CA GLU A 131 5.93 27.13 24.68
C GLU A 131 6.97 28.16 25.04
N SER A 132 6.50 29.37 25.29
CA SER A 132 7.33 30.35 25.94
C SER A 132 7.64 29.69 27.27
N GLU A 133 8.77 28.98 27.33
CA GLU A 133 9.52 28.85 28.56
C GLU A 133 9.75 30.30 28.98
N GLU A 134 8.80 30.82 29.76
CA GLU A 134 9.09 31.76 30.81
C GLU A 134 10.16 31.07 31.66
N LEU A 135 11.40 31.17 31.20
CA LEU A 135 12.53 31.29 32.08
C LEU A 135 12.12 32.42 33.01
N ALA A 136 11.67 32.03 34.21
CA ALA A 136 11.45 32.93 35.33
C ALA A 136 12.79 33.55 35.70
N GLY A 137 13.25 34.50 34.88
CA GLY A 137 14.17 35.52 35.31
C GLY A 137 13.42 36.31 36.36
N VAL A 138 13.95 36.30 37.59
CA VAL A 138 13.49 37.17 38.67
C VAL A 138 13.34 38.58 38.12
N GLN A 139 12.10 39.00 37.92
CA GLN A 139 11.77 40.40 37.68
C GLN A 139 12.01 41.11 39.02
N THR A 140 13.08 41.88 39.09
CA THR A 140 13.22 42.85 40.17
C THR A 140 12.26 44.01 39.88
N PRO A 141 11.54 44.55 40.88
CA PRO A 141 10.56 45.58 40.62
C PRO A 141 11.22 46.85 40.10
N ASP A 142 10.60 47.38 39.04
CA ASP A 142 10.86 48.66 38.39
C ASP A 142 10.88 49.80 39.44
N LYS A 143 12.06 50.10 39.95
CA LYS A 143 12.38 51.35 40.64
C LYS A 143 13.40 52.07 39.77
N ALA A 144 12.90 52.95 38.92
CA ALA A 144 13.69 54.03 38.35
C ALA A 144 14.32 54.82 39.52
N LEU A 145 15.60 54.52 39.80
CA LEU A 145 16.44 55.24 40.75
C LEU A 145 16.46 56.71 40.32
N LYS A 146 15.70 57.55 41.03
CA LYS A 146 15.80 58.99 40.87
C LYS A 146 17.05 59.44 41.63
N GLN A 147 17.73 60.41 41.05
CA GLN A 147 19.06 60.87 41.44
C GLN A 147 19.15 61.47 42.86
N ASP A 148 18.01 61.63 43.54
CA ASP A 148 17.91 62.06 44.95
C ASP A 148 18.20 60.89 45.94
N ASP A 149 18.08 59.63 45.49
CA ASP A 149 18.34 58.42 46.31
C ASP A 149 19.84 58.17 46.56
N VAL A 150 20.73 58.91 45.89
CA VAL A 150 22.19 58.75 46.03
C VAL A 150 22.70 59.48 47.27
N ASP A 151 22.14 60.64 47.59
CA ASP A 151 22.55 61.43 48.75
C ASP A 151 22.11 60.78 50.08
N ASP A 152 20.93 60.15 50.08
CA ASP A 152 20.44 59.36 51.23
C ASP A 152 21.29 58.11 51.48
N LEU A 153 21.82 57.49 50.42
CA LEU A 153 22.70 56.33 50.55
C LEU A 153 24.07 56.74 51.13
N LEU A 154 24.60 57.91 50.74
CA LEU A 154 25.86 58.44 51.29
C LEU A 154 25.73 58.81 52.76
N ALA A 155 24.60 59.40 53.17
CA ALA A 155 24.31 59.70 54.57
C ALA A 155 24.23 58.44 55.45
N SER A 156 23.74 57.31 54.89
CA SER A 156 23.63 56.04 55.61
C SER A 156 24.97 55.30 55.83
N LEU A 157 26.00 55.65 55.05
CA LEU A 157 27.34 55.03 55.11
C LEU A 157 28.36 55.86 55.91
N GLY A 158 27.95 56.99 56.48
CA GLY A 158 28.72 57.71 57.51
C GLY A 158 29.90 58.54 56.98
N PHE A 159 29.75 59.19 55.82
CA PHE A 159 30.57 60.33 55.40
C PHE A 159 29.79 61.64 55.51
#